data_AF-A0A0R1SMI6-F1
#
_entry.id   AF-A0A0R1SMI6-F1
#
_cell.length_a   1.000
_cell.length_b   1.000
_cell.length_c   1.000
_cell.angle_alpha   90.00
_cell.angle_beta   90.00
_cell.angle_gamma   90.00
#
_symmetry.space_group_name_H-M   'P 1'
#
loop_
_entity.id
_entity.type
_entity.pdbx_description
1 polymer ?
#
loop_
_entity_poly.entity_id
_entity_poly.type
_entity_poly.pdbx_seq_one_letter_code
_entity_poly.pdbx_strand_id
1 'polypeptide(L)'
;MAHASDSIVNASLTVENNKEQATVNNVLSDEPQSSKTESINQVEENDSRISNQEMTPTQITTQPEAQATVQDQVNNNPVNETAVDGVFTVGDQNAQLTDQNGNVGTRSLAANTAWYTDKLTTSQNGDSYYRVSTLEYVNASAGSFTSNIQDYDATATVAYKKGASVHTFTGYGNNAVYTGTNQNTGTAWKVSQRANQNGKYWYEIGNNVWVPQDYVVVSDAPDMKTANWISGVPLISQRPELPNGCEITAVTMMLQYAGAKVDKMQLAREMPRSSNPEYGYIGQPWDSTGITIFPNALMSLVEKYAGSAKDLSGMDFNAIKYQIDLGHPVVTWNTLHGFPYHALTVTGYDSQYVYYNDCWTNQTTQMGIDQFISNWNTQNRRAISY
;
A
#
# COMPACT_ATOMS: atom_id res chain seq x y z
N MET A 1 52.67 5.76 -38.21
CA MET A 1 54.06 5.38 -37.86
C MET A 1 54.22 5.55 -36.36
N ALA A 2 54.77 4.51 -35.73
CA ALA A 2 55.41 4.44 -34.42
C ALA A 2 54.59 4.72 -33.14
N HIS A 3 54.40 3.60 -32.43
CA HIS A 3 54.14 3.43 -31.00
C HIS A 3 55.09 4.22 -30.08
N ALA A 4 54.62 4.52 -28.86
CA ALA A 4 55.38 4.23 -27.65
C ALA A 4 54.43 4.00 -26.46
N SER A 5 54.62 2.86 -25.83
CA SER A 5 54.07 2.35 -24.58
C SER A 5 54.78 2.94 -23.36
N ASP A 6 54.17 2.79 -22.18
CA ASP A 6 54.76 2.48 -20.85
C ASP A 6 53.82 3.03 -19.75
N SER A 7 53.63 2.47 -18.56
CA SER A 7 53.90 1.15 -17.98
C SER A 7 53.07 1.09 -16.67
N ILE A 8 52.71 -0.11 -16.24
CA ILE A 8 51.91 -0.41 -15.04
C ILE A 8 52.83 -0.40 -13.80
N VAL A 9 52.37 0.21 -12.69
CA VAL A 9 52.91 -0.08 -11.35
C VAL A 9 51.78 -0.54 -10.44
N ASN A 10 51.80 -1.85 -10.14
CA ASN A 10 51.05 -2.48 -9.07
C ASN A 10 51.77 -2.20 -7.74
N ALA A 11 51.05 -1.68 -6.75
CA ALA A 11 51.48 -1.68 -5.36
C ALA A 11 50.40 -2.38 -4.52
N SER A 12 50.65 -3.66 -4.23
CA SER A 12 49.94 -4.46 -3.24
C SER A 12 50.31 -3.96 -1.84
N LEU A 13 49.33 -3.58 -1.04
CA LEU A 13 49.49 -3.36 0.40
C LEU A 13 48.74 -4.46 1.16
N THR A 14 49.53 -5.38 1.69
CA THR A 14 49.19 -6.34 2.72
C THR A 14 48.85 -5.58 4.01
N VAL A 15 47.67 -5.81 4.58
CA VAL A 15 47.31 -5.36 5.92
C VAL A 15 47.30 -6.58 6.85
N GLU A 16 48.18 -6.52 7.85
CA GLU A 16 48.32 -7.48 8.93
C GLU A 16 47.07 -7.48 9.83
N ASN A 17 46.53 -8.67 10.10
CA ASN A 17 45.47 -8.89 11.07
C ASN A 17 46.06 -9.06 12.48
N ASN A 18 45.95 -8.02 13.31
CA ASN A 18 46.14 -8.17 14.77
C ASN A 18 44.79 -8.47 15.42
N LYS A 19 44.63 -9.72 15.88
CA LYS A 19 43.60 -10.14 16.83
C LYS A 19 44.15 -9.98 18.23
N GLU A 20 43.58 -9.07 19.02
CA GLU A 20 43.67 -9.12 20.47
C GLU A 20 42.28 -9.31 21.06
N GLN A 21 42.11 -10.46 21.72
CA GLN A 21 41.02 -10.80 22.61
C GLN A 21 41.23 -10.08 23.95
N ALA A 22 40.18 -9.45 24.47
CA ALA A 22 40.09 -9.11 25.89
C ALA A 22 38.80 -9.69 26.47
N THR A 23 39.00 -10.76 27.23
CA THR A 23 38.09 -11.43 28.16
C THR A 23 37.86 -10.56 29.39
N VAL A 24 36.63 -10.46 29.89
CA VAL A 24 36.37 -10.21 31.33
C VAL A 24 35.21 -11.08 31.79
N ASN A 25 35.50 -11.87 32.83
CA ASN A 25 34.60 -12.77 33.54
C ASN A 25 33.80 -12.05 34.65
N ASN A 26 32.55 -12.50 34.80
CA ASN A 26 31.70 -12.66 35.99
C ASN A 26 32.21 -12.23 37.38
N VAL A 27 31.31 -11.59 38.15
CA VAL A 27 30.99 -11.99 39.54
C VAL A 27 29.48 -11.83 39.81
N LEU A 28 28.92 -12.86 40.47
CA LEU A 28 27.53 -13.12 40.89
C LEU A 28 27.15 -12.53 42.25
N SER A 29 25.84 -12.35 42.48
CA SER A 29 25.06 -12.63 43.72
C SER A 29 23.65 -12.00 43.53
N ASP A 30 22.49 -12.57 43.85
CA ASP A 30 22.06 -13.80 44.52
C ASP A 30 20.62 -14.10 44.06
N GLU A 31 20.29 -15.39 43.95
CA GLU A 31 18.92 -15.92 43.85
C GLU A 31 18.48 -16.41 45.24
N PRO A 32 17.17 -16.64 45.48
CA PRO A 32 16.78 -18.05 45.47
C PRO A 32 15.40 -18.37 44.86
N GLN A 33 15.42 -19.50 44.14
CA GLN A 33 14.38 -20.40 43.67
C GLN A 33 13.06 -20.53 44.45
N SER A 34 11.99 -20.82 43.70
CA SER A 34 11.01 -21.85 44.05
C SER A 34 10.33 -22.45 42.82
N SER A 35 10.38 -23.78 42.69
CA SER A 35 9.63 -24.60 41.76
C SER A 35 8.79 -25.62 42.55
N LYS A 36 7.57 -25.91 42.07
CA LYS A 36 6.82 -27.20 42.18
C LYS A 36 5.44 -27.03 41.51
N THR A 37 5.19 -27.65 40.35
CA THR A 37 4.63 -29.00 40.11
C THR A 37 3.09 -29.04 40.18
N GLU A 38 2.49 -29.42 39.04
CA GLU A 38 1.08 -29.75 38.81
C GLU A 38 0.64 -31.01 39.57
N SER A 39 -0.65 -31.08 39.92
CA SER A 39 -1.33 -32.33 40.24
C SER A 39 -2.82 -32.25 39.91
N ILE A 40 -3.28 -33.30 39.25
CA ILE A 40 -4.60 -33.63 38.72
C ILE A 40 -5.45 -34.27 39.83
N ASN A 41 -6.78 -34.09 39.80
CA ASN A 41 -7.79 -35.02 40.33
C ASN A 41 -9.09 -34.81 39.51
N GLN A 42 -9.43 -35.73 38.60
CA GLN A 42 -10.34 -36.88 38.77
C GLN A 42 -11.80 -36.51 39.06
N VAL A 43 -12.65 -36.74 38.05
CA VAL A 43 -14.09 -37.03 38.20
C VAL A 43 -14.30 -38.43 37.63
N GLU A 44 -14.82 -39.33 38.46
CA GLU A 44 -15.12 -40.72 38.13
C GLU A 44 -16.31 -40.86 37.18
N GLU A 45 -16.18 -41.83 36.28
CA GLU A 45 -17.20 -42.36 35.39
C GLU A 45 -18.25 -43.17 36.16
N ASN A 46 -19.47 -43.25 35.61
CA ASN A 46 -20.15 -44.54 35.59
C ASN A 46 -20.90 -44.76 34.26
N ASP A 47 -20.48 -45.86 33.64
CA ASP A 47 -21.00 -46.67 32.52
C ASP A 47 -22.55 -46.78 32.52
N SER A 48 -23.31 -47.06 31.44
CA SER A 48 -23.03 -47.89 30.28
C SER A 48 -24.12 -47.79 29.20
N ARG A 49 -23.67 -48.06 27.98
CA ARG A 49 -24.31 -48.29 26.66
C ARG A 49 -25.68 -49.04 26.62
N ILE A 50 -26.52 -48.75 25.61
CA ILE A 50 -26.86 -49.58 24.41
C ILE A 50 -28.23 -49.21 23.77
N SER A 51 -28.21 -49.08 22.43
CA SER A 51 -29.24 -49.30 21.39
C SER A 51 -30.20 -48.20 20.93
N ASN A 52 -30.11 -47.95 19.61
CA ASN A 52 -31.13 -47.40 18.72
C ASN A 52 -32.36 -48.32 18.64
N GLN A 53 -33.57 -47.76 18.51
CA GLN A 53 -34.60 -48.25 17.59
C GLN A 53 -35.78 -47.25 17.41
N GLU A 54 -36.01 -46.90 16.15
CA GLU A 54 -37.27 -46.66 15.42
C GLU A 54 -38.44 -45.87 16.05
N MET A 55 -38.78 -44.77 15.38
CA MET A 55 -40.11 -44.14 15.42
C MET A 55 -40.96 -44.60 14.22
N THR A 56 -42.17 -45.10 14.48
CA THR A 56 -43.32 -44.98 13.57
C THR A 56 -44.63 -44.77 14.35
N PRO A 57 -45.67 -44.15 13.75
CA PRO A 57 -46.64 -43.29 14.44
C PRO A 57 -48.08 -43.83 14.43
N THR A 58 -48.97 -43.44 15.37
CA THR A 58 -50.45 -43.48 15.14
C THR A 58 -51.26 -42.59 16.11
N GLN A 59 -52.03 -41.68 15.50
CA GLN A 59 -53.36 -41.08 15.78
C GLN A 59 -53.81 -40.63 17.18
N ILE A 60 -54.26 -39.36 17.23
CA ILE A 60 -55.49 -38.95 17.94
C ILE A 60 -56.36 -38.12 16.99
N THR A 61 -57.65 -38.42 17.02
CA THR A 61 -58.73 -38.02 16.12
C THR A 61 -59.51 -36.79 16.63
N THR A 62 -60.22 -36.14 15.69
CA THR A 62 -61.46 -35.31 15.81
C THR A 62 -61.38 -33.77 15.71
N GLN A 63 -61.90 -33.29 14.58
CA GLN A 63 -62.47 -31.97 14.20
C GLN A 63 -63.88 -31.77 14.85
N PRO A 64 -64.63 -30.63 14.70
CA PRO A 64 -64.60 -29.61 13.63
C PRO A 64 -64.76 -28.11 14.07
N GLU A 65 -64.27 -27.13 13.30
CA GLU A 65 -64.99 -26.03 12.57
C GLU A 65 -64.07 -24.78 12.70
N ALA A 66 -63.91 -23.81 11.79
CA ALA A 66 -64.59 -23.36 10.59
C ALA A 66 -63.58 -22.65 9.66
N GLN A 67 -63.93 -22.50 8.39
CA GLN A 67 -63.15 -21.80 7.36
C GLN A 67 -62.93 -20.33 7.70
N ALA A 68 -61.67 -19.90 7.71
CA ALA A 68 -61.29 -18.53 7.42
C ALA A 68 -60.29 -18.53 6.26
N THR A 69 -60.66 -17.78 5.23
CA THR A 69 -59.96 -17.52 3.98
C THR A 69 -58.46 -17.26 4.16
N VAL A 70 -57.63 -18.03 3.46
CA VAL A 70 -56.24 -17.70 3.16
C VAL A 70 -56.26 -16.50 2.22
N GLN A 71 -55.98 -15.29 2.73
CA GLN A 71 -55.45 -14.24 1.88
C GLN A 71 -54.00 -14.62 1.57
N ASP A 72 -53.68 -14.73 0.29
CA ASP A 72 -52.32 -14.90 -0.20
C ASP A 72 -51.42 -13.87 0.48
N GLN A 73 -50.46 -14.34 1.27
CA GLN A 73 -49.31 -13.53 1.64
C GLN A 73 -48.52 -13.30 0.35
N VAL A 74 -48.65 -12.11 -0.22
CA VAL A 74 -47.73 -11.62 -1.24
C VAL A 74 -46.33 -11.77 -0.68
N ASN A 75 -45.54 -12.61 -1.33
CA ASN A 75 -44.17 -12.90 -1.00
C ASN A 75 -43.36 -11.61 -1.22
N ASN A 76 -43.21 -10.79 -0.18
CA ASN A 76 -42.50 -9.50 -0.18
C ASN A 76 -40.97 -9.68 -0.15
N ASN A 77 -40.44 -10.61 -0.96
CA ASN A 77 -39.02 -10.64 -1.25
C ASN A 77 -38.76 -9.62 -2.38
N PRO A 78 -37.85 -8.66 -2.20
CA PRO A 78 -37.41 -7.81 -3.30
C PRO A 78 -36.85 -8.70 -4.41
N VAL A 79 -37.25 -8.43 -5.64
CA VAL A 79 -36.79 -9.17 -6.81
C VAL A 79 -35.43 -8.58 -7.19
N ASN A 80 -34.38 -9.15 -6.60
CA ASN A 80 -32.94 -8.88 -6.83
C ASN A 80 -32.34 -7.72 -6.00
N GLU A 81 -31.62 -8.09 -4.94
CA GLU A 81 -30.63 -7.23 -4.29
C GLU A 81 -29.27 -7.41 -4.96
N THR A 82 -28.63 -6.29 -5.31
CA THR A 82 -27.27 -6.24 -5.83
C THR A 82 -26.39 -5.50 -4.82
N ALA A 83 -25.26 -6.10 -4.44
CA ALA A 83 -24.25 -5.41 -3.65
C ALA A 83 -23.63 -4.28 -4.50
N VAL A 84 -23.56 -3.09 -3.92
CA VAL A 84 -22.85 -1.95 -4.50
C VAL A 84 -21.90 -1.40 -3.44
N ASP A 85 -21.01 -0.50 -3.80
CA ASP A 85 -20.26 0.29 -2.82
C ASP A 85 -20.03 1.67 -3.42
N GLY A 86 -20.54 2.70 -2.75
CA GLY A 86 -20.42 4.06 -3.27
C GLY A 86 -21.22 5.09 -2.50
N VAL A 87 -21.37 6.25 -3.12
CA VAL A 87 -22.06 7.40 -2.55
C VAL A 87 -23.25 7.76 -3.42
N PHE A 88 -24.43 7.75 -2.83
CA PHE A 88 -25.63 8.35 -3.41
C PHE A 88 -25.73 9.81 -2.99
N THR A 89 -25.77 10.71 -3.96
CA THR A 89 -25.95 12.16 -3.73
C THR A 89 -27.37 12.55 -4.08
N VAL A 90 -28.10 13.06 -3.09
CA VAL A 90 -29.46 13.57 -3.27
C VAL A 90 -29.42 14.81 -4.15
N GLY A 91 -30.33 14.92 -5.11
CA GLY A 91 -30.44 16.08 -5.99
C GLY A 91 -30.89 17.36 -5.28
N ASP A 92 -31.41 18.31 -6.04
CA ASP A 92 -31.74 19.66 -5.55
C ASP A 92 -32.97 19.71 -4.63
N GLN A 93 -33.68 18.59 -4.45
CA GLN A 93 -34.88 18.47 -3.62
C GLN A 93 -34.70 17.36 -2.58
N ASN A 94 -35.35 17.51 -1.43
CA ASN A 94 -35.34 16.48 -0.39
C ASN A 94 -35.93 15.17 -0.95
N ALA A 95 -35.29 14.04 -0.64
CA ALA A 95 -35.71 12.73 -1.11
C ALA A 95 -36.37 11.93 0.01
N GLN A 96 -37.58 11.43 -0.21
CA GLN A 96 -38.27 10.57 0.75
C GLN A 96 -37.56 9.22 0.89
N LEU A 97 -37.48 8.72 2.12
CA LEU A 97 -37.00 7.38 2.40
C LEU A 97 -38.12 6.36 2.26
N THR A 98 -37.78 5.18 1.78
CA THR A 98 -38.68 4.04 1.60
C THR A 98 -38.14 2.82 2.34
N ASP A 99 -38.97 1.79 2.48
CA ASP A 99 -38.47 0.43 2.72
C ASP A 99 -37.87 -0.18 1.44
N GLN A 100 -37.42 -1.44 1.52
CA GLN A 100 -36.83 -2.18 0.39
C GLN A 100 -37.78 -2.45 -0.78
N ASN A 101 -39.09 -2.26 -0.58
CA ASN A 101 -40.13 -2.48 -1.59
C ASN A 101 -40.62 -1.16 -2.21
N GLY A 102 -40.12 -0.01 -1.76
CA GLY A 102 -40.53 1.31 -2.23
C GLY A 102 -41.69 1.93 -1.44
N ASN A 103 -42.11 1.33 -0.32
CA ASN A 103 -43.15 1.94 0.52
C ASN A 103 -42.57 3.15 1.28
N VAL A 104 -43.18 4.31 1.09
CA VAL A 104 -42.70 5.60 1.62
C VAL A 104 -42.83 5.64 3.16
N GLY A 105 -41.73 6.01 3.83
CA GLY A 105 -41.66 6.25 5.26
C GLY A 105 -41.96 7.72 5.64
N THR A 106 -41.63 8.09 6.87
CA THR A 106 -41.85 9.47 7.39
C THR A 106 -40.61 10.35 7.35
N ARG A 107 -39.46 9.80 6.94
CA ARG A 107 -38.17 10.49 6.93
C ARG A 107 -37.75 10.83 5.51
N SER A 108 -36.88 11.82 5.39
CA SER A 108 -36.31 12.24 4.11
C SER A 108 -34.84 12.61 4.27
N LEU A 109 -34.08 12.46 3.19
CA LEU A 109 -32.74 12.99 3.06
C LEU A 109 -32.82 14.43 2.54
N ALA A 110 -31.98 15.31 3.06
CA ALA A 110 -31.94 16.70 2.60
C ALA A 110 -31.32 16.81 1.20
N ALA A 111 -31.74 17.81 0.43
CA ALA A 111 -31.14 18.14 -0.86
C ALA A 111 -29.61 18.32 -0.76
N ASN A 112 -28.88 17.91 -1.80
CA ASN A 112 -27.42 18.02 -1.90
C ASN A 112 -26.63 17.31 -0.80
N THR A 113 -27.22 16.34 -0.11
CA THR A 113 -26.52 15.52 0.88
C THR A 113 -26.02 14.22 0.27
N ALA A 114 -24.85 13.77 0.71
CA ALA A 114 -24.18 12.56 0.25
C ALA A 114 -24.34 11.44 1.29
N TRP A 115 -24.73 10.25 0.83
CA TRP A 115 -25.00 9.10 1.66
C TRP A 115 -24.28 7.88 1.12
N TYR A 116 -23.56 7.18 2.00
CA TYR A 116 -22.98 5.90 1.65
C TYR A 116 -24.09 4.89 1.37
N THR A 117 -23.89 4.05 0.34
CA THR A 117 -24.79 2.96 -0.02
C THR A 117 -23.99 1.71 -0.35
N ASP A 118 -24.46 0.58 0.15
CA ASP A 118 -23.85 -0.73 -0.03
C ASP A 118 -24.78 -1.75 -0.71
N LYS A 119 -26.02 -1.36 -0.97
CA LYS A 119 -27.01 -2.19 -1.67
C LYS A 119 -27.87 -1.37 -2.62
N LEU A 120 -28.18 -1.99 -3.75
CA LEU A 120 -29.20 -1.57 -4.69
C LEU A 120 -30.27 -2.67 -4.76
N THR A 121 -31.52 -2.31 -4.53
CA THR A 121 -32.66 -3.22 -4.70
C THR A 121 -33.53 -2.75 -5.86
N THR A 122 -34.23 -3.67 -6.50
CA THR A 122 -35.25 -3.36 -7.50
C THR A 122 -36.62 -3.80 -7.00
N SER A 123 -37.55 -2.85 -6.94
CA SER A 123 -38.95 -3.13 -6.58
C SER A 123 -39.65 -3.96 -7.67
N GLN A 124 -40.81 -4.52 -7.35
CA GLN A 124 -41.62 -5.28 -8.31
C GLN A 124 -42.02 -4.47 -9.57
N ASN A 125 -42.05 -3.14 -9.45
CA ASN A 125 -42.41 -2.23 -10.54
C ASN A 125 -41.20 -1.84 -11.42
N GLY A 126 -39.99 -2.32 -11.10
CA GLY A 126 -38.76 -2.03 -11.83
C GLY A 126 -38.01 -0.79 -11.34
N ASP A 127 -38.56 -0.03 -10.38
CA ASP A 127 -37.86 1.10 -9.77
C ASP A 127 -36.72 0.61 -8.87
N SER A 128 -35.56 1.25 -8.97
CA SER A 128 -34.37 0.92 -8.18
C SER A 128 -34.24 1.82 -6.94
N TYR A 129 -33.73 1.26 -5.86
CA TYR A 129 -33.57 1.95 -4.58
C TYR A 129 -32.21 1.63 -3.94
N TYR A 130 -31.50 2.67 -3.49
CA TYR A 130 -30.22 2.56 -2.81
C TYR A 130 -30.40 2.54 -1.30
N ARG A 131 -29.71 1.64 -0.60
CA ARG A 131 -29.79 1.56 0.85
C ARG A 131 -28.95 2.65 1.49
N VAL A 132 -29.54 3.42 2.41
CA VAL A 132 -28.86 4.52 3.13
C VAL A 132 -28.88 4.34 4.66
N SER A 133 -29.61 3.33 5.14
CA SER A 133 -29.67 2.92 6.55
C SER A 133 -30.05 1.42 6.61
N THR A 134 -30.03 0.81 7.80
CA THR A 134 -30.27 -0.64 7.98
C THR A 134 -31.52 -1.14 7.25
N LEU A 135 -32.61 -0.37 7.26
CA LEU A 135 -33.91 -0.72 6.69
C LEU A 135 -34.49 0.39 5.78
N GLU A 136 -33.70 1.39 5.42
CA GLU A 136 -34.20 2.52 4.62
C GLU A 136 -33.42 2.69 3.35
N TYR A 137 -34.18 3.01 2.32
CA TYR A 137 -33.71 3.15 0.97
C TYR A 137 -34.17 4.49 0.39
N VAL A 138 -33.46 4.97 -0.62
CA VAL A 138 -33.82 6.15 -1.39
C VAL A 138 -33.99 5.75 -2.86
N ASN A 139 -35.03 6.27 -3.51
CA ASN A 139 -35.27 5.98 -4.93
C ASN A 139 -34.10 6.49 -5.78
N ALA A 140 -33.60 5.66 -6.69
CA ALA A 140 -32.45 5.97 -7.54
C ALA A 140 -32.66 7.22 -8.41
N SER A 141 -33.90 7.55 -8.76
CA SER A 141 -34.23 8.77 -9.53
C SER A 141 -34.12 10.07 -8.73
N ALA A 142 -34.01 10.00 -7.40
CA ALA A 142 -33.93 11.18 -6.53
C ALA A 142 -32.53 11.82 -6.46
N GLY A 143 -31.57 11.29 -7.21
CA GLY A 143 -30.17 11.69 -7.11
C GLY A 143 -29.27 10.95 -8.08
N SER A 144 -27.98 10.92 -7.76
CA SER A 144 -26.95 10.22 -8.54
C SER A 144 -26.11 9.31 -7.67
N PHE A 145 -25.72 8.16 -8.22
CA PHE A 145 -24.81 7.22 -7.56
C PHE A 145 -23.42 7.31 -8.16
N THR A 146 -22.41 7.41 -7.31
CA THR A 146 -20.99 7.30 -7.69
C THR A 146 -20.41 6.05 -7.03
N SER A 147 -19.99 5.07 -7.84
CA SER A 147 -19.35 3.84 -7.37
C SER A 147 -17.94 4.14 -6.85
N ASN A 148 -17.60 3.58 -5.70
CA ASN A 148 -16.22 3.56 -5.21
C ASN A 148 -15.37 2.55 -5.98
N ILE A 149 -16.00 1.53 -6.58
CA ILE A 149 -15.37 0.49 -7.41
C ILE A 149 -15.46 0.87 -8.89
N GLN A 150 -14.36 0.73 -9.60
CA GLN A 150 -14.27 0.98 -11.04
C GLN A 150 -13.55 -0.19 -11.72
N ASP A 151 -14.02 -0.57 -12.90
CA ASP A 151 -13.27 -1.50 -13.76
C ASP A 151 -11.92 -0.86 -14.13
N TYR A 152 -10.86 -1.66 -14.05
CA TYR A 152 -9.51 -1.14 -14.12
C TYR A 152 -8.52 -2.19 -14.63
N ASP A 153 -8.38 -2.29 -15.96
CA ASP A 153 -7.42 -3.19 -16.60
C ASP A 153 -6.00 -2.62 -16.53
N ALA A 154 -5.22 -3.14 -15.59
CA ALA A 154 -3.85 -2.73 -15.36
C ALA A 154 -3.02 -3.89 -14.79
N THR A 155 -1.75 -3.63 -14.50
CA THR A 155 -0.88 -4.59 -13.80
C THR A 155 -0.38 -3.96 -12.51
N ALA A 156 -0.66 -4.58 -11.36
CA ALA A 156 -0.13 -4.16 -10.06
C ALA A 156 1.08 -5.02 -9.69
N THR A 157 2.21 -4.37 -9.39
CA THR A 157 3.43 -5.03 -8.90
C THR A 157 3.63 -4.70 -7.44
N VAL A 158 3.86 -5.70 -6.60
CA VAL A 158 4.16 -5.50 -5.17
C VAL A 158 5.51 -4.79 -5.02
N ALA A 159 5.48 -3.58 -4.48
CA ALA A 159 6.60 -2.67 -4.31
C ALA A 159 6.81 -2.38 -2.82
N TYR A 160 7.52 -3.27 -2.13
CA TYR A 160 7.86 -3.13 -0.71
C TYR A 160 9.33 -3.52 -0.46
N LYS A 161 9.68 -3.98 0.73
CA LYS A 161 11.05 -4.37 1.11
C LYS A 161 11.46 -5.66 0.39
N LYS A 162 12.71 -5.73 -0.05
CA LYS A 162 13.25 -6.93 -0.70
C LYS A 162 13.16 -8.14 0.23
N GLY A 163 12.60 -9.24 -0.29
CA GLY A 163 12.40 -10.46 0.49
C GLY A 163 11.19 -10.43 1.44
N ALA A 164 10.43 -9.32 1.49
CA ALA A 164 9.19 -9.24 2.24
C ALA A 164 7.98 -9.66 1.40
N SER A 165 6.84 -9.81 2.07
CA SER A 165 5.54 -10.03 1.46
C SER A 165 4.52 -9.07 2.06
N VAL A 166 3.42 -8.84 1.34
CA VAL A 166 2.35 -7.92 1.74
C VAL A 166 1.05 -8.69 1.85
N HIS A 167 0.23 -8.33 2.84
CA HIS A 167 -1.06 -8.97 3.05
C HIS A 167 -2.00 -8.73 1.88
N THR A 168 -2.83 -9.73 1.59
CA THR A 168 -3.99 -9.58 0.71
C THR A 168 -5.27 -9.60 1.53
N PHE A 169 -6.31 -8.96 1.02
CA PHE A 169 -7.54 -8.74 1.76
C PHE A 169 -8.77 -9.16 0.96
N THR A 170 -9.76 -9.71 1.65
CA THR A 170 -11.14 -9.77 1.15
C THR A 170 -11.80 -8.43 1.45
N GLY A 171 -12.43 -7.82 0.46
CA GLY A 171 -12.86 -6.41 0.55
C GLY A 171 -11.68 -5.43 0.60
N TYR A 172 -11.99 -4.15 0.76
CA TYR A 172 -11.01 -3.06 0.77
C TYR A 172 -11.38 -1.99 1.81
N GLY A 173 -10.49 -1.03 2.01
CA GLY A 173 -10.73 0.11 2.91
C GLY A 173 -10.98 -0.35 4.35
N ASN A 174 -12.01 0.23 4.98
CA ASN A 174 -12.38 -0.09 6.37
C ASN A 174 -12.99 -1.49 6.54
N ASN A 175 -13.44 -2.11 5.44
CA ASN A 175 -14.07 -3.44 5.43
C ASN A 175 -13.06 -4.55 5.04
N ALA A 176 -11.79 -4.20 4.83
CA ALA A 176 -10.76 -5.15 4.42
C ALA A 176 -10.47 -6.17 5.53
N VAL A 177 -10.56 -7.46 5.19
CA VAL A 177 -10.25 -8.57 6.09
C VAL A 177 -9.09 -9.37 5.52
N TYR A 178 -8.03 -9.59 6.30
CA TYR A 178 -6.87 -10.36 5.87
C TYR A 178 -7.30 -11.76 5.39
N THR A 179 -6.89 -12.15 4.18
CA THR A 179 -7.27 -13.45 3.59
C THR A 179 -6.57 -14.65 4.24
N GLY A 180 -5.54 -14.42 5.06
CA GLY A 180 -4.61 -15.46 5.50
C GLY A 180 -3.45 -15.69 4.53
N THR A 181 -3.38 -14.95 3.41
CA THR A 181 -2.34 -15.11 2.37
C THR A 181 -1.67 -13.78 2.00
N ASN A 182 -0.42 -13.89 1.52
CA ASN A 182 0.41 -12.74 1.17
C ASN A 182 0.86 -12.80 -0.29
N GLN A 183 1.26 -11.66 -0.83
CA GLN A 183 2.01 -11.56 -2.08
C GLN A 183 3.44 -11.14 -1.84
N ASN A 184 4.38 -11.86 -2.45
CA ASN A 184 5.79 -11.57 -2.34
C ASN A 184 6.14 -10.28 -3.11
N THR A 185 7.06 -9.49 -2.55
CA THR A 185 7.60 -8.31 -3.22
C THR A 185 8.20 -8.68 -4.58
N GLY A 186 7.89 -7.87 -5.60
CA GLY A 186 8.29 -8.09 -6.99
C GLY A 186 7.35 -8.99 -7.80
N THR A 187 6.31 -9.57 -7.20
CA THR A 187 5.26 -10.27 -7.97
C THR A 187 4.32 -9.26 -8.65
N ALA A 188 3.89 -9.58 -9.86
CA ALA A 188 3.00 -8.74 -10.67
C ALA A 188 1.70 -9.48 -10.97
N TRP A 189 0.59 -8.78 -10.85
CA TRP A 189 -0.76 -9.33 -10.91
C TRP A 189 -1.65 -8.47 -11.81
N LYS A 190 -2.52 -9.12 -12.57
CA LYS A 190 -3.56 -8.39 -13.31
C LYS A 190 -4.57 -7.80 -12.36
N VAL A 191 -4.94 -6.55 -12.63
CA VAL A 191 -5.99 -5.86 -11.92
C VAL A 191 -7.26 -5.91 -12.74
N SER A 192 -8.36 -6.31 -12.12
CA SER A 192 -9.71 -6.25 -12.72
C SER A 192 -10.46 -4.99 -12.31
N GLN A 193 -10.30 -4.59 -11.05
CA GLN A 193 -11.02 -3.48 -10.45
C GLN A 193 -10.13 -2.66 -9.53
N ARG A 194 -10.47 -1.39 -9.38
CA ARG A 194 -9.87 -0.47 -8.41
C ARG A 194 -10.96 0.16 -7.57
N ALA A 195 -10.71 0.27 -6.27
CA ALA A 195 -11.59 0.98 -5.35
C ALA A 195 -10.89 2.19 -4.73
N ASN A 196 -11.57 3.31 -4.52
CA ASN A 196 -11.04 4.44 -3.75
C ASN A 196 -11.76 4.53 -2.40
N GLN A 197 -11.00 4.45 -1.30
CA GLN A 197 -11.51 4.70 0.04
C GLN A 197 -10.65 5.77 0.70
N ASN A 198 -11.26 6.87 1.12
CA ASN A 198 -10.60 7.96 1.85
C ASN A 198 -9.35 8.51 1.13
N GLY A 199 -9.38 8.57 -0.21
CA GLY A 199 -8.27 9.09 -1.02
C GLY A 199 -7.14 8.08 -1.27
N LYS A 200 -7.28 6.83 -0.80
CA LYS A 200 -6.34 5.74 -1.10
C LYS A 200 -6.98 4.70 -1.99
N TYR A 201 -6.27 4.29 -3.03
CA TYR A 201 -6.72 3.22 -3.89
C TYR A 201 -6.45 1.82 -3.29
N TRP A 202 -7.26 0.87 -3.73
CA TRP A 202 -7.11 -0.56 -3.54
C TRP A 202 -7.27 -1.22 -4.90
N TYR A 203 -6.51 -2.28 -5.15
CA TYR A 203 -6.49 -2.96 -6.45
C TYR A 203 -6.89 -4.43 -6.28
N GLU A 204 -7.90 -4.86 -7.01
CA GLU A 204 -8.37 -6.24 -7.04
C GLU A 204 -7.47 -7.06 -7.96
N ILE A 205 -6.75 -8.03 -7.39
CA ILE A 205 -5.76 -8.89 -8.08
C ILE A 205 -6.23 -10.34 -8.26
N GLY A 206 -7.49 -10.60 -7.92
CA GLY A 206 -8.17 -11.89 -7.97
C GLY A 206 -9.59 -11.73 -7.42
N ASN A 207 -10.44 -12.76 -7.55
CA ASN A 207 -11.85 -12.67 -7.17
C ASN A 207 -12.04 -12.22 -5.71
N ASN A 208 -12.41 -10.95 -5.51
CA ASN A 208 -12.48 -10.27 -4.22
C ASN A 208 -11.20 -10.42 -3.36
N VAL A 209 -10.03 -10.35 -4.01
CA VAL A 209 -8.71 -10.34 -3.37
C VAL A 209 -8.04 -9.02 -3.70
N TRP A 210 -7.86 -8.17 -2.70
CA TRP A 210 -7.42 -6.79 -2.83
C TRP A 210 -6.05 -6.57 -2.19
N VAL A 211 -5.28 -5.65 -2.77
CA VAL A 211 -4.03 -5.13 -2.21
C VAL A 211 -4.08 -3.61 -2.07
N PRO A 212 -3.49 -3.03 -0.99
CA PRO A 212 -3.51 -1.59 -0.78
C PRO A 212 -2.55 -0.86 -1.73
N GLN A 213 -2.91 0.35 -2.18
CA GLN A 213 -2.03 1.23 -2.98
C GLN A 213 -0.65 1.42 -2.35
N ASP A 214 -0.56 1.50 -1.02
CA ASP A 214 0.69 1.77 -0.28
C ASP A 214 1.77 0.69 -0.52
N TYR A 215 1.39 -0.49 -1.04
CA TYR A 215 2.29 -1.62 -1.25
C TYR A 215 2.48 -2.03 -2.70
N VAL A 216 1.87 -1.30 -3.64
CA VAL A 216 1.96 -1.61 -5.06
C VAL A 216 2.31 -0.39 -5.90
N VAL A 217 2.89 -0.66 -7.06
CA VAL A 217 2.86 0.27 -8.19
C VAL A 217 2.05 -0.34 -9.32
N VAL A 218 1.43 0.53 -10.11
CA VAL A 218 0.60 0.11 -11.23
C VAL A 218 1.26 0.52 -12.54
N SER A 219 1.41 -0.45 -13.45
CA SER A 219 1.77 -0.21 -14.85
C SER A 219 0.56 -0.41 -15.75
N ASP A 220 0.65 0.11 -16.98
CA ASP A 220 -0.38 -0.03 -18.01
C ASP A 220 -1.76 0.51 -17.60
N ALA A 221 -1.77 1.43 -16.63
CA ALA A 221 -2.98 2.02 -16.10
C ALA A 221 -3.71 2.83 -17.19
N PRO A 222 -5.04 2.65 -17.36
CA PRO A 222 -5.82 3.35 -18.39
C PRO A 222 -5.89 4.87 -18.17
N ASP A 223 -5.64 5.32 -16.94
CA ASP A 223 -5.62 6.72 -16.52
C ASP A 223 -4.20 7.29 -16.28
N MET A 224 -3.14 6.56 -16.68
CA MET A 224 -1.77 7.06 -16.57
C MET A 224 -1.57 8.31 -17.44
N LYS A 225 -1.05 9.39 -16.84
CA LYS A 225 -0.96 10.67 -17.52
C LYS A 225 0.20 10.70 -18.51
N THR A 226 0.07 11.51 -19.56
CA THR A 226 1.16 11.77 -20.52
C THR A 226 2.20 12.74 -19.99
N ALA A 227 1.81 13.62 -19.06
CA ALA A 227 2.67 14.53 -18.33
C ALA A 227 2.07 14.85 -16.97
N ASN A 228 2.92 15.02 -15.95
CA ASN A 228 2.53 15.47 -14.62
C ASN A 228 3.74 15.98 -13.84
N TRP A 229 3.51 16.88 -12.89
CA TRP A 229 4.57 17.44 -12.04
C TRP A 229 4.05 17.80 -10.66
N ILE A 230 4.94 17.66 -9.68
CA ILE A 230 4.73 17.96 -8.29
C ILE A 230 5.38 19.30 -7.97
N SER A 231 4.58 20.29 -7.59
CA SER A 231 5.08 21.57 -7.12
C SER A 231 5.29 21.54 -5.61
N GLY A 232 6.30 22.27 -5.11
CA GLY A 232 6.53 22.44 -3.66
C GLY A 232 7.48 21.43 -3.02
N VAL A 233 8.09 20.52 -3.79
CA VAL A 233 9.19 19.69 -3.28
C VAL A 233 10.40 20.60 -2.99
N PRO A 234 10.89 20.65 -1.73
CA PRO A 234 11.98 21.56 -1.39
C PRO A 234 13.26 21.18 -2.12
N LEU A 235 14.04 22.19 -2.49
CA LEU A 235 15.40 22.00 -3.02
C LEU A 235 16.40 22.19 -1.88
N ILE A 236 17.15 21.13 -1.58
CA ILE A 236 18.12 21.10 -0.49
C ILE A 236 19.49 20.75 -1.08
N SER A 237 20.48 21.62 -0.92
CA SER A 237 21.86 21.29 -1.26
C SER A 237 22.44 20.32 -0.23
N GLN A 238 23.22 19.33 -0.68
CA GLN A 238 23.91 18.41 0.23
C GLN A 238 25.09 19.09 0.95
N ARG A 239 25.74 20.06 0.28
CA ARG A 239 26.94 20.74 0.76
C ARG A 239 26.61 21.98 1.61
N PRO A 240 27.55 22.42 2.48
CA PRO A 240 28.88 21.84 2.74
C PRO A 240 28.89 20.61 3.66
N GLU A 241 27.80 20.31 4.35
CA GLU A 241 27.79 19.37 5.48
C GLU A 241 27.88 17.90 5.07
N LEU A 242 27.36 17.54 3.89
CA LEU A 242 27.31 16.17 3.38
C LEU A 242 27.96 16.07 1.98
N PRO A 243 29.28 16.26 1.84
CA PRO A 243 29.99 16.10 0.56
C PRO A 243 29.69 14.78 -0.18
N ASN A 244 29.33 13.71 0.52
CA ASN A 244 28.96 12.40 -0.04
C ASN A 244 27.51 11.97 0.29
N GLY A 245 26.65 12.87 0.77
CA GLY A 245 25.29 12.51 1.21
C GLY A 245 24.18 12.79 0.22
N CYS A 246 24.40 12.53 -1.09
CA CYS A 246 23.40 12.83 -2.11
C CYS A 246 22.08 12.06 -1.88
N GLU A 247 22.17 10.77 -1.52
CA GLU A 247 21.03 9.86 -1.29
C GLU A 247 20.14 10.36 -0.16
N ILE A 248 20.74 10.64 0.99
CA ILE A 248 19.98 11.04 2.17
C ILE A 248 19.45 12.47 2.04
N THR A 249 20.16 13.35 1.31
CA THR A 249 19.67 14.69 0.99
C THR A 249 18.46 14.62 0.06
N ALA A 250 18.50 13.75 -0.97
CA ALA A 250 17.36 13.50 -1.84
C ALA A 250 16.15 12.91 -1.09
N VAL A 251 16.38 11.93 -0.23
CA VAL A 251 15.32 11.38 0.66
C VAL A 251 14.79 12.44 1.61
N THR A 252 15.62 13.38 2.10
CA THR A 252 15.15 14.51 2.91
C THR A 252 14.16 15.38 2.13
N MET A 253 14.46 15.69 0.86
CA MET A 253 13.55 16.48 0.01
C MET A 253 12.20 15.78 -0.16
N MET A 254 12.23 14.47 -0.44
CA MET A 254 11.03 13.63 -0.57
C MET A 254 10.21 13.58 0.73
N LEU A 255 10.86 13.35 1.88
CA LEU A 255 10.19 13.24 3.19
C LEU A 255 9.64 14.58 3.68
N GLN A 256 10.35 15.70 3.46
CA GLN A 256 9.80 17.02 3.79
C GLN A 256 8.54 17.33 2.96
N TYR A 257 8.53 16.95 1.68
CA TYR A 257 7.34 17.07 0.85
C TYR A 257 6.20 16.18 1.35
N ALA A 258 6.49 14.98 1.87
CA ALA A 258 5.52 14.11 2.54
C ALA A 258 4.96 14.70 3.86
N GLY A 259 5.47 15.85 4.32
CA GLY A 259 5.05 16.52 5.56
C GLY A 259 5.92 16.19 6.77
N ALA A 260 6.99 15.40 6.62
CA ALA A 260 7.88 15.08 7.72
C ALA A 260 8.73 16.30 8.13
N LYS A 261 8.78 16.59 9.43
CA LYS A 261 9.60 17.66 10.01
C LYS A 261 11.01 17.14 10.33
N VAL A 262 11.82 16.96 9.30
CA VAL A 262 13.17 16.39 9.37
C VAL A 262 14.18 17.24 8.60
N ASP A 263 15.45 17.19 8.98
CA ASP A 263 16.55 17.77 8.23
C ASP A 263 17.57 16.73 7.76
N LYS A 264 18.42 17.10 6.80
CA LYS A 264 19.38 16.19 6.17
C LYS A 264 20.43 15.65 7.15
N MET A 265 20.80 16.43 8.17
CA MET A 265 21.81 16.01 9.14
C MET A 265 21.22 15.02 10.14
N GLN A 266 19.98 15.23 10.56
CA GLN A 266 19.23 14.25 11.32
C GLN A 266 19.16 12.92 10.56
N LEU A 267 18.65 12.92 9.32
CA LEU A 267 18.49 11.70 8.55
C LEU A 267 19.84 11.03 8.22
N ALA A 268 20.90 11.80 7.97
CA ALA A 268 22.24 11.26 7.79
C ALA A 268 22.77 10.51 9.04
N ARG A 269 22.38 10.92 10.25
CA ARG A 269 22.73 10.21 11.49
C ARG A 269 21.86 8.99 11.74
N GLU A 270 20.59 9.04 11.33
CA GLU A 270 19.63 7.96 11.55
C GLU A 270 19.69 6.83 10.50
N MET A 271 20.13 7.11 9.27
CA MET A 271 20.23 6.08 8.24
C MET A 271 21.19 4.95 8.67
N PRO A 272 20.85 3.68 8.38
CA PRO A 272 21.66 2.54 8.81
C PRO A 272 23.06 2.59 8.18
N ARG A 273 24.04 1.97 8.84
CA ARG A 273 25.43 1.86 8.38
C ARG A 273 25.80 0.40 8.13
N SER A 274 26.53 0.16 7.05
CA SER A 274 26.97 -1.18 6.65
C SER A 274 28.12 -1.09 5.65
N SER A 275 28.95 -2.12 5.56
CA SER A 275 29.90 -2.27 4.46
C SER A 275 29.23 -2.71 3.15
N ASN A 276 27.97 -3.17 3.22
CA ASN A 276 27.16 -3.55 2.06
C ASN A 276 26.01 -2.55 1.87
N PRO A 277 25.93 -1.86 0.72
CA PRO A 277 24.99 -0.77 0.48
C PRO A 277 23.52 -1.21 0.46
N GLU A 278 23.25 -2.50 0.26
CA GLU A 278 21.89 -3.09 0.34
C GLU A 278 21.34 -3.12 1.78
N TYR A 279 22.21 -2.93 2.80
CA TYR A 279 21.86 -2.99 4.21
C TYR A 279 22.20 -1.70 5.00
N GLY A 280 22.92 -0.75 4.40
CA GLY A 280 23.23 0.52 5.05
C GLY A 280 24.27 1.34 4.28
N TYR A 281 24.45 2.60 4.68
CA TYR A 281 25.40 3.52 4.07
C TYR A 281 26.84 3.12 4.40
N ILE A 282 27.68 3.08 3.36
CA ILE A 282 29.10 2.74 3.48
C ILE A 282 29.89 4.00 3.86
N GLY A 283 30.67 3.91 4.93
CA GLY A 283 31.50 5.02 5.43
C GLY A 283 30.67 6.14 6.08
N GLN A 284 31.10 7.39 5.91
CA GLN A 284 30.44 8.58 6.45
C GLN A 284 30.10 9.60 5.36
N PRO A 285 28.86 10.12 5.30
CA PRO A 285 28.46 11.05 4.25
C PRO A 285 29.09 12.45 4.38
N TRP A 286 29.69 12.76 5.54
CA TRP A 286 30.35 14.04 5.84
C TRP A 286 31.87 14.03 5.68
N ASP A 287 32.49 12.89 5.35
CA ASP A 287 33.94 12.81 5.12
C ASP A 287 34.27 11.93 3.89
N SER A 288 35.56 11.74 3.62
CA SER A 288 36.07 11.04 2.44
C SER A 288 35.80 9.53 2.41
N THR A 289 35.24 8.95 3.46
CA THR A 289 34.94 7.51 3.52
C THR A 289 33.57 7.16 2.93
N GLY A 290 32.69 8.14 2.75
CA GLY A 290 31.33 7.94 2.26
C GLY A 290 31.29 7.45 0.81
N ILE A 291 30.42 6.47 0.53
CA ILE A 291 30.25 5.92 -0.83
C ILE A 291 28.79 6.00 -1.28
N THR A 292 27.91 5.17 -0.72
CA THR A 292 26.49 5.12 -1.11
C THR A 292 25.67 4.27 -0.12
N ILE A 293 24.35 4.31 -0.29
CA ILE A 293 23.33 3.44 0.32
C ILE A 293 22.29 3.13 -0.75
N PHE A 294 21.67 1.95 -0.74
CA PHE A 294 20.63 1.57 -1.69
C PHE A 294 19.22 1.57 -1.08
N PRO A 295 18.15 1.68 -1.92
CA PRO A 295 16.76 1.80 -1.50
C PRO A 295 16.34 0.87 -0.37
N ASN A 296 16.60 -0.42 -0.49
CA ASN A 296 16.19 -1.43 0.49
C ASN A 296 16.63 -1.10 1.93
N ALA A 297 17.83 -0.52 2.12
CA ALA A 297 18.33 -0.13 3.43
C ALA A 297 17.62 1.10 4.02
N LEU A 298 17.05 1.96 3.17
CA LEU A 298 16.34 3.18 3.57
C LEU A 298 14.86 2.94 3.85
N MET A 299 14.29 1.80 3.46
CA MET A 299 12.85 1.52 3.54
C MET A 299 12.26 1.76 4.94
N SER A 300 12.88 1.23 6.00
CA SER A 300 12.39 1.44 7.37
C SER A 300 12.50 2.90 7.84
N LEU A 301 13.51 3.64 7.37
CA LEU A 301 13.67 5.06 7.67
C LEU A 301 12.58 5.88 6.96
N VAL A 302 12.31 5.60 5.68
CA VAL A 302 11.25 6.26 4.92
C VAL A 302 9.89 5.97 5.53
N GLU A 303 9.60 4.69 5.85
CA GLU A 303 8.34 4.26 6.46
C GLU A 303 8.11 4.91 7.84
N LYS A 304 9.17 5.09 8.64
CA LYS A 304 9.11 5.81 9.92
C LYS A 304 8.59 7.25 9.77
N TYR A 305 8.93 7.93 8.68
CA TYR A 305 8.63 9.36 8.49
C TYR A 305 7.46 9.66 7.56
N ALA A 306 7.18 8.77 6.60
CA ALA A 306 6.08 8.92 5.64
C ALA A 306 4.88 8.01 5.96
N GLY A 307 5.02 7.05 6.88
CA GLY A 307 3.99 6.05 7.20
C GLY A 307 3.96 4.85 6.24
N SER A 308 4.59 4.96 5.08
CA SER A 308 4.76 3.93 4.07
C SER A 308 6.10 4.10 3.36
N ALA A 309 6.55 3.07 2.63
CA ALA A 309 7.77 3.11 1.82
C ALA A 309 7.65 2.12 0.67
N LYS A 310 8.19 2.48 -0.49
CA LYS A 310 8.20 1.66 -1.70
C LYS A 310 9.59 1.59 -2.31
N ASP A 311 10.12 0.37 -2.41
CA ASP A 311 11.32 0.10 -3.21
C ASP A 311 10.87 -0.17 -4.65
N LEU A 312 11.25 0.73 -5.56
CA LEU A 312 10.91 0.65 -6.98
C LEU A 312 12.06 0.08 -7.80
N SER A 313 13.09 -0.45 -7.15
CA SER A 313 14.31 -0.91 -7.82
C SER A 313 14.01 -2.01 -8.84
N GLY A 314 14.53 -1.81 -10.05
CA GLY A 314 14.38 -2.77 -11.16
C GLY A 314 13.09 -2.61 -11.96
N MET A 315 12.15 -1.78 -11.52
CA MET A 315 10.90 -1.51 -12.24
C MET A 315 11.15 -0.62 -13.47
N ASP A 316 10.15 -0.51 -14.35
CA ASP A 316 10.24 0.37 -15.51
C ASP A 316 9.89 1.82 -15.16
N PHE A 317 9.95 2.71 -16.16
CA PHE A 317 9.67 4.13 -15.97
C PHE A 317 8.21 4.41 -15.59
N ASN A 318 7.27 3.49 -15.85
CA ASN A 318 5.87 3.67 -15.46
C ASN A 318 5.71 3.63 -13.93
N ALA A 319 6.56 2.91 -13.21
CA ALA A 319 6.57 2.95 -11.74
C ALA A 319 6.86 4.36 -11.21
N ILE A 320 7.78 5.10 -11.85
CA ILE A 320 8.06 6.50 -11.51
C ILE A 320 6.85 7.36 -11.86
N LYS A 321 6.30 7.22 -13.07
CA LYS A 321 5.11 7.98 -13.51
C LYS A 321 3.94 7.80 -12.56
N TYR A 322 3.65 6.56 -12.18
CA TYR A 322 2.57 6.23 -11.26
C TYR A 322 2.73 6.93 -9.91
N GLN A 323 3.94 6.99 -9.35
CA GLN A 323 4.18 7.73 -8.11
C GLN A 323 3.99 9.24 -8.27
N ILE A 324 4.49 9.81 -9.36
CA ILE A 324 4.28 11.22 -9.69
C ILE A 324 2.79 11.52 -9.89
N ASP A 325 2.03 10.60 -10.48
CA ASP A 325 0.58 10.70 -10.69
C ASP A 325 -0.23 10.70 -9.41
N LEU A 326 0.25 10.00 -8.39
CA LEU A 326 -0.26 10.06 -7.02
C LEU A 326 0.24 11.28 -6.23
N GLY A 327 1.14 12.08 -6.80
CA GLY A 327 1.73 13.24 -6.14
C GLY A 327 2.88 12.89 -5.19
N HIS A 328 3.53 11.73 -5.35
CA HIS A 328 4.68 11.30 -4.55
C HIS A 328 6.00 11.45 -5.32
N PRO A 329 6.95 12.29 -4.86
CA PRO A 329 8.27 12.39 -5.46
C PRO A 329 9.04 11.08 -5.36
N VAL A 330 9.92 10.80 -6.32
CA VAL A 330 10.69 9.55 -6.36
C VAL A 330 12.18 9.86 -6.29
N VAL A 331 12.90 9.27 -5.34
CA VAL A 331 14.36 9.37 -5.29
C VAL A 331 14.96 8.27 -6.17
N THR A 332 15.88 8.62 -7.06
CA THR A 332 16.50 7.71 -8.03
C THR A 332 18.02 7.78 -8.02
N TRP A 333 18.69 6.65 -8.24
CA TRP A 333 20.15 6.56 -8.32
C TRP A 333 20.59 6.53 -9.77
N ASN A 334 21.56 7.37 -10.13
CA ASN A 334 22.03 7.57 -11.49
C ASN A 334 23.55 7.66 -11.53
N THR A 335 24.16 7.33 -12.68
CA THR A 335 25.54 7.71 -12.97
C THR A 335 25.53 9.10 -13.61
N LEU A 336 25.98 10.13 -12.88
CA LEU A 336 25.92 11.53 -13.30
C LEU A 336 27.10 12.32 -12.72
N HIS A 337 27.46 13.44 -13.36
CA HIS A 337 28.52 14.35 -12.90
C HIS A 337 29.90 13.69 -12.73
N GLY A 338 30.13 12.55 -13.40
CA GLY A 338 31.34 11.74 -13.22
C GLY A 338 31.32 10.83 -11.99
N PHE A 339 30.22 10.79 -11.23
CA PHE A 339 30.05 9.90 -10.09
C PHE A 339 29.40 8.59 -10.50
N PRO A 340 29.88 7.44 -9.95
CA PRO A 340 29.22 6.17 -10.15
C PRO A 340 27.90 6.08 -9.38
N TYR A 341 27.65 6.93 -8.39
CA TYR A 341 26.40 6.99 -7.64
C TYR A 341 26.03 8.47 -7.46
N HIS A 342 24.84 8.85 -7.93
CA HIS A 342 24.26 10.16 -7.69
C HIS A 342 22.75 10.06 -7.52
N ALA A 343 22.21 10.69 -6.49
CA ALA A 343 20.79 10.65 -6.19
C ALA A 343 20.05 11.91 -6.63
N LEU A 344 18.93 11.72 -7.33
CA LEU A 344 18.02 12.78 -7.77
C LEU A 344 16.67 12.61 -7.09
N THR A 345 15.99 13.70 -6.77
CA THR A 345 14.56 13.66 -6.39
C THR A 345 13.72 14.03 -7.60
N VAL A 346 13.14 13.04 -8.27
CA VAL A 346 12.25 13.22 -9.42
C VAL A 346 10.93 13.82 -8.95
N THR A 347 10.51 14.89 -9.61
CA THR A 347 9.32 15.67 -9.28
C THR A 347 8.31 15.72 -10.42
N GLY A 348 8.68 15.30 -11.63
CA GLY A 348 7.75 15.33 -12.76
C GLY A 348 8.28 14.64 -14.01
N TYR A 349 7.40 14.51 -14.98
CA TYR A 349 7.73 14.04 -16.32
C TYR A 349 6.77 14.64 -17.35
N ASP A 350 7.19 14.65 -18.60
CA ASP A 350 6.31 14.83 -19.75
C ASP A 350 6.62 13.80 -20.84
N SER A 351 6.30 14.08 -22.10
CA SER A 351 6.58 13.18 -23.22
C SER A 351 8.06 13.13 -23.62
N GLN A 352 8.89 14.07 -23.16
CA GLN A 352 10.29 14.24 -23.57
C GLN A 352 11.28 14.23 -22.39
N TYR A 353 10.87 14.74 -21.23
CA TYR A 353 11.76 15.06 -20.13
C TYR A 353 11.32 14.43 -18.80
N VAL A 354 12.32 14.21 -17.94
CA VAL A 354 12.17 13.96 -16.51
C VAL A 354 12.64 15.20 -15.77
N TYR A 355 11.82 15.70 -14.85
CA TYR A 355 12.09 16.88 -14.01
C TYR A 355 12.50 16.43 -12.61
N TYR A 356 13.55 17.05 -12.05
CA TYR A 356 14.11 16.63 -10.77
C TYR A 356 14.83 17.77 -10.02
N ASN A 357 14.90 17.62 -8.70
CA ASN A 357 15.80 18.38 -7.83
C ASN A 357 17.14 17.66 -7.69
N ASP A 358 18.23 18.39 -7.92
CA ASP A 358 19.61 17.91 -7.80
C ASP A 358 20.32 18.63 -6.64
N CYS A 359 20.60 17.86 -5.57
CA CYS A 359 21.24 18.38 -4.37
C CYS A 359 22.74 18.70 -4.55
N TRP A 360 23.37 18.19 -5.62
CA TRP A 360 24.77 18.46 -5.94
C TRP A 360 24.95 19.81 -6.62
N THR A 361 24.16 20.06 -7.67
CA THR A 361 24.17 21.34 -8.40
C THR A 361 23.34 22.42 -7.72
N ASN A 362 22.51 22.05 -6.75
CA ASN A 362 21.53 22.91 -6.09
C ASN A 362 20.58 23.57 -7.12
N GLN A 363 20.01 22.75 -7.99
CA GLN A 363 19.08 23.19 -9.04
C GLN A 363 17.87 22.27 -9.17
N THR A 364 16.74 22.85 -9.53
CA THR A 364 15.63 22.14 -10.16
C THR A 364 15.85 22.18 -11.66
N THR A 365 15.97 21.02 -12.29
CA THR A 365 16.33 20.92 -13.71
C THR A 365 15.65 19.70 -14.34
N GLN A 366 15.99 19.41 -15.59
CA GLN A 366 15.43 18.30 -16.35
C GLN A 366 16.51 17.59 -17.18
N MET A 367 16.20 16.38 -17.64
CA MET A 367 16.97 15.69 -18.67
C MET A 367 16.05 14.88 -19.57
N GLY A 368 16.47 14.60 -20.80
CA GLY A 368 15.68 13.80 -21.72
C GLY A 368 15.42 12.39 -21.15
N ILE A 369 14.24 11.83 -21.41
CA ILE A 369 13.84 10.51 -20.86
C ILE A 369 14.86 9.42 -21.21
N ASP A 370 15.34 9.35 -22.45
CA ASP A 370 16.32 8.35 -22.85
C ASP A 370 17.65 8.51 -22.10
N GLN A 371 18.07 9.76 -21.87
CA GLN A 371 19.27 10.06 -21.09
C GLN A 371 19.08 9.65 -19.62
N PHE A 372 17.92 9.97 -19.04
CA PHE A 372 17.56 9.55 -17.69
C PHE A 372 17.59 8.03 -17.56
N ILE A 373 16.87 7.31 -18.44
CA ILE A 373 16.80 5.86 -18.43
C ILE A 373 18.19 5.24 -18.62
N SER A 374 19.02 5.79 -19.50
CA SER A 374 20.40 5.33 -19.69
C SER A 374 21.21 5.43 -18.40
N ASN A 375 21.20 6.59 -17.74
CA ASN A 375 21.91 6.79 -16.48
C ASN A 375 21.35 5.91 -15.36
N TRP A 376 20.03 5.78 -15.26
CA TRP A 376 19.34 4.97 -14.26
C TRP A 376 19.59 3.46 -14.44
N ASN A 377 19.66 2.98 -15.69
CA ASN A 377 19.99 1.59 -16.02
C ASN A 377 21.36 1.16 -15.48
N THR A 378 22.35 2.06 -15.49
CA THR A 378 23.68 1.77 -14.92
C THR A 378 23.63 1.49 -13.42
N GLN A 379 22.57 1.93 -12.75
CA GLN A 379 22.34 1.80 -11.32
C GLN A 379 21.28 0.77 -10.96
N ASN A 380 21.07 -0.24 -11.82
CA ASN A 380 20.05 -1.28 -11.66
C ASN A 380 18.64 -0.71 -11.47
N ARG A 381 18.37 0.46 -12.06
CA ARG A 381 17.09 1.16 -11.92
C ARG A 381 16.66 1.35 -10.46
N ARG A 382 17.60 1.67 -9.57
CA ARG A 382 17.30 1.89 -8.15
C ARG A 382 16.46 3.13 -7.95
N ALA A 383 15.37 2.99 -7.20
CA ALA A 383 14.47 4.07 -6.89
C ALA A 383 13.69 3.78 -5.59
N ILE A 384 13.33 4.83 -4.85
CA ILE A 384 12.52 4.75 -3.63
C ILE A 384 11.46 5.86 -3.61
N SER A 385 10.28 5.52 -3.11
CA SER A 385 9.15 6.44 -2.86
C SER A 385 8.44 6.02 -1.55
N TYR A 386 7.24 6.54 -1.29
CA TYR A 386 6.39 6.17 -0.15
C TYR A 386 4.95 5.85 -0.55
#